data_AF-A0A938AYC6-F1
#
_entry.id   AF-A0A938AYC6-F1
#
_cell.length_a   1.000
_cell.length_b   1.000
_cell.length_c   1.000
_cell.angle_alpha   90.00
_cell.angle_beta   90.00
_cell.angle_gamma   90.00
#
_symmetry.space_group_name_H-M   'P 1'
#
loop_
_entity.id
_entity.type
_entity.pdbx_description
1 polymer ?
#
loop_
_entity_poly.entity_id
_entity_poly.type
_entity_poly.pdbx_seq_one_letter_code
_entity_poly.pdbx_strand_id
1 'polypeptide(L)'
;MFPVDVGPQYEGEVIRKGDMHVEFGGPAAKFKFELATLKDVGEVEDQKITIIGPDMGEMTEGSSHPLALMIDVAGAKLEKDMEPVFERRIHLYANYIEGLYHMNQRDEIWIRISKDAYKKGLNSLEAVGQILMFLYTSELDVIEKIAITFVTDPKKVEELYPKAKEVYKARDERARGLKDEDVQEFYSCALCQSFAPTHICIATPERIANCGAISWFDGRAAFKLDPEGPVQEVKKGECLDPIRGEYSGCNQLGQVKSMGAYDRVYLHSAFEHPHTSCGCFQAIWFYIPEVDAFGVVHRDFAGPTVAGVPFSTMAAEASGGRQMEGFLGLAP
;
A
#
# COMPACT_ATOMS: atom_id res chain seq x y z
N MET A 1 -18.15 -21.40 0.72
CA MET A 1 -18.40 -20.52 -0.43
C MET A 1 -18.51 -19.12 0.13
N PHE A 2 -17.72 -18.18 -0.38
CA PHE A 2 -17.74 -16.80 0.11
C PHE A 2 -19.03 -16.09 -0.33
N PRO A 3 -19.47 -15.05 0.41
CA PRO A 3 -20.71 -14.33 0.08
C PRO A 3 -20.61 -13.48 -1.20
N VAL A 4 -19.39 -13.18 -1.64
CA VAL A 4 -19.08 -12.41 -2.84
C VAL A 4 -17.99 -13.13 -3.64
N ASP A 5 -17.82 -12.72 -4.89
CA ASP A 5 -16.74 -13.23 -5.72
C ASP A 5 -15.37 -12.72 -5.23
N VAL A 6 -14.33 -13.49 -5.49
CA VAL A 6 -12.95 -13.19 -5.08
C VAL A 6 -12.02 -13.42 -6.25
N GLY A 7 -11.21 -12.42 -6.61
CA GLY A 7 -10.21 -12.53 -7.66
C GLY A 7 -9.64 -11.19 -8.16
N PRO A 8 -8.57 -11.24 -8.97
CA PRO A 8 -7.86 -10.04 -9.44
C PRO A 8 -8.70 -9.11 -10.33
N GLN A 9 -9.80 -9.60 -10.90
CA GLN A 9 -10.70 -8.76 -11.71
C GLN A 9 -11.38 -7.64 -10.90
N TYR A 10 -11.46 -7.75 -9.57
CA TYR A 10 -12.06 -6.74 -8.70
C TYR A 10 -11.05 -5.73 -8.18
N GLU A 11 -9.75 -5.95 -8.40
CA GLU A 11 -8.68 -5.16 -7.78
C GLU A 11 -8.82 -3.65 -8.05
N GLY A 12 -9.25 -3.30 -9.25
CA GLY A 12 -9.42 -1.91 -9.68
C GLY A 12 -10.74 -1.24 -9.26
N GLU A 13 -11.61 -1.91 -8.49
CA GLU A 13 -12.90 -1.36 -8.08
C GLU A 13 -12.74 -0.11 -7.20
N VAL A 14 -13.56 0.91 -7.44
CA VAL A 14 -13.59 2.15 -6.65
C VAL A 14 -14.97 2.36 -6.10
N ILE A 15 -15.07 2.50 -4.77
CA ILE A 15 -16.34 2.71 -4.07
C ILE A 15 -16.50 4.19 -3.72
N ARG A 16 -17.42 4.87 -4.41
CA ARG A 16 -17.75 6.27 -4.13
C ARG A 16 -18.64 6.38 -2.90
N LYS A 17 -18.69 7.56 -2.29
CA LYS A 17 -19.48 7.83 -1.07
C LYS A 17 -20.97 7.45 -1.21
N GLY A 18 -21.56 7.61 -2.39
CA GLY A 18 -22.96 7.27 -2.65
C GLY A 18 -23.25 5.76 -2.64
N ASP A 19 -22.25 4.95 -2.99
CA ASP A 19 -22.34 3.50 -3.17
C ASP A 19 -21.78 2.72 -1.98
N MET A 20 -21.22 3.44 -1.00
CA MET A 20 -20.61 2.91 0.21
C MET A 20 -21.68 2.55 1.26
N HIS A 21 -21.58 1.36 1.84
CA HIS A 21 -22.36 0.95 3.01
C HIS A 21 -21.66 1.33 4.31
N VAL A 22 -20.38 0.97 4.45
CA VAL A 22 -19.59 1.31 5.64
C VAL A 22 -18.15 1.64 5.24
N GLU A 23 -17.52 2.49 6.03
CA GLU A 23 -16.12 2.89 5.90
C GLU A 23 -15.34 2.55 7.16
N PHE A 24 -14.10 2.11 6.98
CA PHE A 24 -13.13 1.94 8.06
C PHE A 24 -11.89 2.77 7.77
N GLY A 25 -11.35 3.41 8.79
CA GLY A 25 -10.19 4.27 8.64
C GLY A 25 -10.51 5.54 7.85
N GLY A 26 -9.67 5.87 6.88
CA GLY A 26 -9.83 7.08 6.06
C GLY A 26 -9.71 8.39 6.85
N PRO A 27 -10.06 9.54 6.24
CA PRO A 27 -9.84 10.85 6.84
C PRO A 27 -10.69 11.14 8.09
N ALA A 28 -11.79 10.42 8.29
CA ALA A 28 -12.69 10.63 9.43
C ALA A 28 -12.22 9.91 10.70
N ALA A 29 -11.46 8.82 10.57
CA ALA A 29 -10.94 8.05 11.69
C ALA A 29 -9.55 8.55 12.09
N LYS A 30 -9.45 9.17 13.27
CA LYS A 30 -8.18 9.65 13.82
C LYS A 30 -7.18 8.51 14.10
N PHE A 31 -7.67 7.41 14.66
CA PHE A 31 -6.87 6.24 14.98
C PHE A 31 -7.30 5.08 14.11
N LYS A 32 -6.36 4.57 13.33
CA LYS A 32 -6.54 3.48 12.38
C LYS A 32 -5.19 2.84 12.11
N PHE A 33 -5.12 1.53 11.94
CA PHE A 33 -3.91 0.89 11.43
C PHE A 33 -4.15 -0.53 10.92
N GLU A 34 -3.24 -1.01 10.07
CA GLU A 34 -3.06 -2.43 9.78
C GLU A 34 -1.64 -2.87 10.11
N LEU A 35 -1.48 -4.04 10.75
CA LEU A 35 -0.18 -4.53 11.19
C LEU A 35 -0.08 -6.03 10.99
N ALA A 36 0.92 -6.49 10.23
CA ALA A 36 1.29 -7.89 10.20
C ALA A 36 2.44 -8.17 11.19
N THR A 37 2.34 -9.26 11.93
CA THR A 37 3.34 -9.67 12.93
C THR A 37 3.69 -11.14 12.76
N LEU A 38 4.99 -11.44 12.75
CA LEU A 38 5.48 -12.82 12.82
C LEU A 38 5.45 -13.29 14.27
N LYS A 39 4.84 -14.45 14.50
CA LYS A 39 4.69 -15.10 15.80
C LYS A 39 5.34 -16.48 15.81
N ASP A 40 5.61 -16.98 17.01
CA ASP A 40 5.97 -18.38 17.16
C ASP A 40 4.75 -19.26 16.85
N VAL A 41 4.98 -20.45 16.26
CA VAL A 41 3.91 -21.39 15.87
C VAL A 41 3.01 -21.78 17.04
N GLY A 42 3.53 -21.78 18.28
CA GLY A 42 2.76 -22.07 19.49
C GLY A 42 1.86 -20.92 19.97
N GLU A 43 2.10 -19.69 19.51
CA GLU A 43 1.33 -18.49 19.90
C GLU A 43 0.12 -18.25 18.99
N VAL A 44 0.10 -18.85 17.80
CA VAL A 44 -0.98 -18.68 16.81
C VAL A 44 -1.95 -19.85 16.89
N GLU A 45 -3.21 -19.52 17.15
CA GLU A 45 -4.35 -20.41 16.93
C GLU A 45 -4.77 -20.29 15.46
N ASP A 46 -4.54 -21.36 14.68
CA ASP A 46 -4.72 -21.31 13.23
C ASP A 46 -6.18 -21.02 12.85
N GLN A 47 -6.33 -20.18 11.83
CA GLN A 47 -7.59 -19.71 11.26
C GLN A 47 -8.53 -19.01 12.27
N LYS A 48 -8.00 -18.53 13.39
CA LYS A 48 -8.78 -17.77 14.36
C LYS A 48 -9.05 -16.36 13.86
N ILE A 49 -10.33 -16.00 13.83
CA ILE A 49 -10.77 -14.62 13.62
C ILE A 49 -11.35 -14.08 14.93
N THR A 50 -10.91 -12.88 15.31
CA THR A 50 -11.42 -12.18 16.51
C THR A 50 -11.90 -10.79 16.11
N ILE A 51 -13.10 -10.41 16.58
CA ILE A 51 -13.66 -9.07 16.39
C ILE A 51 -13.84 -8.44 17.78
N ILE A 52 -13.23 -7.27 18.00
CA ILE A 52 -13.32 -6.51 19.26
C ILE A 52 -14.00 -5.17 18.99
N GLY A 53 -15.28 -5.09 19.34
CA GLY A 53 -16.14 -3.95 19.05
C GLY A 53 -17.31 -4.35 18.14
N PRO A 54 -18.08 -3.37 17.64
CA PRO A 54 -19.22 -3.64 16.76
C PRO A 54 -18.76 -4.23 15.42
N ASP A 55 -19.48 -5.23 14.93
CA ASP A 55 -19.27 -5.76 13.59
C ASP A 55 -20.09 -4.97 12.53
N MET A 56 -19.84 -5.20 11.24
CA MET A 56 -20.51 -4.53 10.12
C MET A 56 -22.04 -4.65 10.15
N GLY A 57 -22.58 -5.75 10.68
CA GLY A 57 -24.02 -5.95 10.85
C GLY A 57 -24.68 -4.98 11.85
N GLU A 58 -23.89 -4.39 12.75
CA GLU A 58 -24.34 -3.45 13.79
C GLU A 58 -24.12 -1.99 13.40
N MET A 59 -23.48 -1.74 12.25
CA MET A 59 -23.13 -0.42 11.76
C MET A 59 -24.24 0.16 10.87
N THR A 60 -24.44 1.48 10.94
CA THR A 60 -25.43 2.16 10.11
C THR A 60 -24.88 2.41 8.70
N GLU A 61 -25.76 2.32 7.69
CA GLU A 61 -25.38 2.66 6.32
C GLU A 61 -24.81 4.09 6.23
N GLY A 62 -23.68 4.23 5.54
CA GLY A 62 -22.95 5.48 5.35
C GLY A 62 -22.07 5.90 6.54
N SER A 63 -21.97 5.09 7.59
CA SER A 63 -21.12 5.38 8.76
C SER A 63 -19.62 5.12 8.49
N SER A 64 -18.78 5.73 9.33
CA SER A 64 -17.32 5.63 9.26
C SER A 64 -16.78 5.29 10.65
N HIS A 65 -15.88 4.31 10.73
CA HIS A 65 -15.42 3.69 11.97
C HIS A 65 -13.89 3.60 12.03
N PRO A 66 -13.28 3.64 13.24
CA PRO A 66 -11.88 3.29 13.40
C PRO A 66 -11.67 1.79 13.15
N LEU A 67 -10.44 1.42 12.79
CA LEU A 67 -10.07 0.03 12.60
C LEU A 67 -8.61 -0.21 12.98
N ALA A 68 -8.38 -1.24 13.79
CA ALA A 68 -7.10 -1.94 13.82
C ALA A 68 -7.26 -3.32 13.16
N LEU A 69 -6.56 -3.56 12.06
CA LEU A 69 -6.46 -4.86 11.40
C LEU A 69 -5.12 -5.49 11.73
N MET A 70 -5.11 -6.53 12.57
CA MET A 70 -3.89 -7.21 12.94
C MET A 70 -3.89 -8.62 12.35
N ILE A 71 -2.79 -8.98 11.68
CA ILE A 71 -2.59 -10.31 11.11
C ILE A 71 -1.37 -10.92 11.77
N ASP A 72 -1.58 -12.00 12.51
CA ASP A 72 -0.50 -12.82 13.07
C ASP A 72 -0.24 -13.99 12.13
N VAL A 73 1.00 -14.14 11.68
CA VAL A 73 1.43 -15.27 10.84
C VAL A 73 2.52 -16.07 11.56
N ALA A 74 2.56 -17.37 11.33
CA ALA A 74 3.63 -18.23 11.80
C ALA A 74 4.00 -19.29 10.75
N GLY A 75 5.28 -19.65 10.71
CA GLY A 75 5.81 -20.69 9.84
C GLY A 75 7.33 -20.82 9.99
N ALA A 76 7.88 -22.02 9.86
CA ALA A 76 9.28 -22.30 10.17
C ALA A 76 10.27 -21.58 9.23
N LYS A 77 9.82 -21.19 8.04
CA LYS A 77 10.63 -20.49 7.04
C LYS A 77 10.45 -18.96 7.07
N LEU A 78 9.60 -18.44 7.95
CA LEU A 78 9.30 -17.02 8.01
C LEU A 78 10.37 -16.27 8.81
N GLU A 79 10.75 -15.11 8.29
CA GLU A 79 11.72 -14.21 8.91
C GLU A 79 11.02 -12.88 9.27
N LYS A 80 11.50 -12.21 10.32
CA LYS A 80 10.86 -10.97 10.81
C LYS A 80 10.87 -9.83 9.79
N ASP A 81 11.81 -9.83 8.86
CA ASP A 81 11.86 -8.86 7.77
C ASP A 81 10.81 -9.11 6.67
N MET A 82 10.07 -10.21 6.73
CA MET A 82 8.92 -10.48 5.86
C MET A 82 7.61 -9.86 6.38
N GLU A 83 7.55 -9.37 7.62
CA GLU A 83 6.33 -8.76 8.17
C GLU A 83 5.76 -7.64 7.27
N PRO A 84 6.57 -6.68 6.76
CA PRO A 84 6.04 -5.63 5.88
C PRO A 84 5.53 -6.17 4.54
N VAL A 85 6.06 -7.32 4.09
CA VAL A 85 5.58 -7.99 2.87
C VAL A 85 4.18 -8.52 3.09
N PHE A 86 3.93 -9.21 4.20
CA PHE A 86 2.59 -9.66 4.56
C PHE A 86 1.66 -8.46 4.74
N GLU A 87 2.08 -7.43 5.47
CA GLU A 87 1.28 -6.21 5.67
C GLU A 87 0.87 -5.57 4.35
N ARG A 88 1.79 -5.48 3.37
CA ARG A 88 1.46 -4.90 2.07
C ARG A 88 0.48 -5.76 1.25
N ARG A 89 0.46 -7.07 1.45
CA ARG A 89 -0.49 -7.96 0.78
C ARG A 89 -1.93 -7.75 1.25
N ILE A 90 -2.16 -7.11 2.41
CA ILE A 90 -3.51 -6.71 2.84
C ILE A 90 -4.14 -5.84 1.75
N HIS A 91 -3.40 -4.87 1.21
CA HIS A 91 -3.92 -4.03 0.13
C HIS A 91 -4.31 -4.81 -1.12
N LEU A 92 -3.50 -5.79 -1.54
CA LEU A 92 -3.81 -6.58 -2.72
C LEU A 92 -5.03 -7.48 -2.47
N TYR A 93 -4.97 -8.29 -1.42
CA TYR A 93 -5.98 -9.31 -1.13
C TYR A 93 -7.32 -8.73 -0.73
N ALA A 94 -7.33 -7.59 -0.04
CA ALA A 94 -8.57 -6.89 0.27
C ALA A 94 -9.25 -6.42 -1.03
N ASN A 95 -8.52 -5.84 -1.98
CA ASN A 95 -9.09 -5.41 -3.27
C ASN A 95 -9.47 -6.56 -4.20
N TYR A 96 -9.06 -7.81 -3.92
CA TYR A 96 -9.58 -8.97 -4.67
C TYR A 96 -11.00 -9.35 -4.26
N ILE A 97 -11.52 -8.80 -3.16
CA ILE A 97 -12.87 -9.08 -2.66
C ILE A 97 -13.85 -8.15 -3.38
N GLU A 98 -14.79 -8.70 -4.14
CA GLU A 98 -15.80 -7.92 -4.86
C GLU A 98 -16.53 -6.95 -3.91
N GLY A 99 -16.53 -5.67 -4.27
CA GLY A 99 -17.15 -4.59 -3.51
C GLY A 99 -16.48 -4.25 -2.18
N LEU A 100 -15.21 -4.64 -1.99
CA LEU A 100 -14.32 -4.10 -0.96
C LEU A 100 -13.22 -3.28 -1.63
N TYR A 101 -13.08 -2.03 -1.20
CA TYR A 101 -12.00 -1.15 -1.60
C TYR A 101 -11.05 -0.94 -0.43
N HIS A 102 -9.76 -1.18 -0.62
CA HIS A 102 -8.70 -0.89 0.35
C HIS A 102 -7.65 0.05 -0.26
N MET A 103 -7.28 1.08 0.48
CA MET A 103 -6.26 2.04 0.05
C MET A 103 -5.25 2.35 1.15
N ASN A 104 -4.08 2.79 0.73
CA ASN A 104 -2.93 3.14 1.58
C ASN A 104 -2.32 1.92 2.28
N GLN A 105 -1.87 2.10 3.52
CA GLN A 105 -1.00 1.20 4.27
C GLN A 105 -0.86 1.68 5.72
N ARG A 106 -0.36 0.81 6.61
CA ARG A 106 0.00 1.11 8.02
C ARG A 106 -1.12 1.88 8.72
N ASP A 107 -0.85 3.08 9.24
CA ASP A 107 -1.80 3.91 9.96
C ASP A 107 -2.58 4.91 9.08
N GLU A 108 -2.46 4.78 7.76
CA GLU A 108 -3.18 5.59 6.79
C GLU A 108 -4.24 4.83 6.00
N ILE A 109 -4.55 3.60 6.43
CA ILE A 109 -5.53 2.73 5.76
C ILE A 109 -6.88 3.39 5.55
N TRP A 110 -7.52 3.03 4.45
CA TRP A 110 -8.88 3.45 4.12
C TRP A 110 -9.61 2.32 3.41
N ILE A 111 -10.65 1.80 4.07
CA ILE A 111 -11.42 0.67 3.58
C ILE A 111 -12.87 1.08 3.39
N ARG A 112 -13.49 0.63 2.31
CA ARG A 112 -14.91 0.79 2.05
C ARG A 112 -15.53 -0.53 1.64
N ILE A 113 -16.78 -0.71 2.04
CA ILE A 113 -17.63 -1.83 1.61
C ILE A 113 -18.80 -1.25 0.83
N SER A 114 -19.09 -1.82 -0.34
CA SER A 114 -20.18 -1.35 -1.19
C SER A 114 -21.53 -1.83 -0.66
N LYS A 115 -22.58 -1.06 -0.96
CA LYS A 115 -23.97 -1.46 -0.65
C LYS A 115 -24.36 -2.78 -1.29
N ASP A 116 -23.80 -3.09 -2.46
CA ASP A 116 -24.15 -4.30 -3.19
C ASP A 116 -23.44 -5.53 -2.64
N ALA A 117 -22.16 -5.44 -2.29
CA ALA A 117 -21.45 -6.51 -1.59
C ALA A 117 -22.08 -6.79 -0.21
N TYR A 118 -22.47 -5.74 0.52
CA TYR A 118 -23.18 -5.90 1.79
C TYR A 118 -24.49 -6.68 1.63
N LYS A 119 -25.31 -6.34 0.61
CA LYS A 119 -26.56 -7.06 0.29
C LYS A 119 -26.34 -8.51 -0.13
N LYS A 120 -25.21 -8.81 -0.79
CA LYS A 120 -24.80 -10.18 -1.16
C LYS A 120 -24.38 -11.02 0.05
N GLY A 121 -24.10 -10.39 1.20
CA GLY A 121 -23.78 -11.06 2.45
C GLY A 121 -22.38 -10.75 2.99
N LEU A 122 -21.62 -9.82 2.38
CA LEU A 122 -20.38 -9.31 2.96
C LEU A 122 -20.69 -8.28 4.06
N ASN A 123 -21.39 -8.73 5.09
CA ASN A 123 -21.95 -7.91 6.18
C ASN A 123 -21.35 -8.23 7.56
N SER A 124 -20.24 -8.98 7.59
CA SER A 124 -19.42 -9.25 8.77
C SER A 124 -17.93 -9.19 8.43
N LEU A 125 -17.12 -8.63 9.32
CA LEU A 125 -15.65 -8.67 9.23
C LEU A 125 -15.11 -10.09 9.33
N GLU A 126 -15.89 -11.03 9.89
CA GLU A 126 -15.53 -12.45 9.89
C GLU A 126 -15.43 -12.99 8.45
N ALA A 127 -16.38 -12.65 7.59
CA ALA A 127 -16.34 -13.05 6.18
C ALA A 127 -15.13 -12.44 5.45
N VAL A 128 -14.79 -11.18 5.74
CA VAL A 128 -13.58 -10.53 5.20
C VAL A 128 -12.32 -11.25 5.68
N GLY A 129 -12.24 -11.55 6.98
CA GLY A 129 -11.12 -12.29 7.56
C GLY A 129 -10.93 -13.68 6.96
N GLN A 130 -12.02 -14.42 6.74
CA GLN A 130 -11.99 -15.75 6.11
C GLN A 130 -11.43 -15.68 4.69
N ILE A 131 -11.84 -14.69 3.90
CA ILE A 131 -11.33 -14.49 2.53
C ILE A 131 -9.86 -14.09 2.55
N LEU A 132 -9.47 -13.15 3.42
CA LEU A 132 -8.07 -12.74 3.55
C LEU A 132 -7.19 -13.94 3.92
N MET A 133 -7.57 -14.74 4.93
CA MET A 133 -6.82 -15.95 5.31
C MET A 133 -6.68 -16.94 4.15
N PHE A 134 -7.77 -17.17 3.41
CA PHE A 134 -7.75 -18.02 2.22
C PHE A 134 -6.75 -17.49 1.18
N LEU A 135 -6.76 -16.19 0.88
CA LEU A 135 -5.83 -15.58 -0.07
C LEU A 135 -4.37 -15.66 0.42
N TYR A 136 -4.11 -15.36 1.69
CA TYR A 136 -2.75 -15.49 2.26
C TYR A 136 -2.20 -16.91 2.12
N THR A 137 -2.97 -17.89 2.58
CA THR A 137 -2.52 -19.29 2.61
C THR A 137 -2.50 -19.96 1.23
N SER A 138 -3.28 -19.46 0.27
CA SER A 138 -3.28 -19.96 -1.12
C SER A 138 -2.10 -19.42 -1.93
N GLU A 139 -1.74 -18.16 -1.71
CA GLU A 139 -0.68 -17.48 -2.47
C GLU A 139 0.71 -17.64 -1.81
N LEU A 140 0.76 -17.86 -0.49
CA LEU A 140 2.00 -17.93 0.28
C LEU A 140 2.05 -19.24 1.10
N ASP A 141 2.53 -20.31 0.46
CA ASP A 141 2.59 -21.66 1.02
C ASP A 141 3.47 -21.81 2.28
N VAL A 142 4.34 -20.83 2.53
CA VAL A 142 5.21 -20.78 3.71
C VAL A 142 4.50 -20.38 5.00
N ILE A 143 3.25 -19.89 4.91
CA ILE A 143 2.42 -19.59 6.08
C ILE A 143 1.81 -20.90 6.60
N GLU A 144 2.27 -21.35 7.77
CA GLU A 144 1.76 -22.57 8.42
C GLU A 144 0.53 -22.30 9.29
N LYS A 145 0.48 -21.11 9.91
CA LYS A 145 -0.67 -20.65 10.69
C LYS A 145 -0.93 -19.18 10.48
N ILE A 146 -2.20 -18.81 10.50
CA ILE A 146 -2.64 -17.42 10.41
C ILE A 146 -3.79 -17.14 11.38
N ALA A 147 -3.77 -15.98 12.03
CA ALA A 147 -4.88 -15.46 12.81
C ALA A 147 -5.11 -13.99 12.45
N ILE A 148 -6.37 -13.56 12.45
CA ILE A 148 -6.74 -12.16 12.15
C ILE A 148 -7.55 -11.61 13.30
N THR A 149 -7.19 -10.41 13.76
CA THR A 149 -7.96 -9.66 14.74
C THR A 149 -8.38 -8.33 14.14
N PHE A 150 -9.69 -8.09 14.11
CA PHE A 150 -10.28 -6.79 13.81
C PHE A 150 -10.67 -6.11 15.12
N VAL A 151 -10.28 -4.85 15.29
CA VAL A 151 -10.72 -4.02 16.41
C VAL A 151 -11.43 -2.80 15.85
N THR A 152 -12.72 -2.67 16.17
CA THR A 152 -13.58 -1.56 15.77
C THR A 152 -14.04 -0.73 16.97
N ASP A 153 -13.79 -1.21 18.20
CA ASP A 153 -13.98 -0.40 19.42
C ASP A 153 -13.02 0.81 19.41
N PRO A 154 -13.55 2.06 19.41
CA PRO A 154 -12.70 3.24 19.28
C PRO A 154 -11.64 3.39 20.37
N LYS A 155 -11.96 3.03 21.62
CA LYS A 155 -11.01 3.15 22.74
C LYS A 155 -9.88 2.14 22.61
N LYS A 156 -10.21 0.92 22.18
CA LYS A 156 -9.21 -0.13 22.01
C LYS A 156 -8.30 0.14 20.82
N VAL A 157 -8.83 0.70 19.71
CA VAL A 157 -8.00 1.15 18.58
C VAL A 157 -7.03 2.26 19.03
N GLU A 158 -7.53 3.26 19.77
CA GLU A 158 -6.68 4.33 20.32
C GLU A 158 -5.59 3.79 21.27
N GLU A 159 -5.90 2.82 22.12
CA GLU A 159 -4.95 2.17 23.02
C GLU A 159 -3.83 1.44 22.27
N LEU A 160 -4.16 0.74 21.19
CA LEU A 160 -3.21 -0.08 20.42
C LEU A 160 -2.36 0.74 19.44
N TYR A 161 -2.88 1.89 18.99
CA TYR A 161 -2.26 2.72 17.95
C TYR A 161 -0.80 3.10 18.23
N PRO A 162 -0.39 3.55 19.44
CA PRO A 162 1.01 3.89 19.72
C PRO A 162 1.98 2.73 19.49
N LYS A 163 1.56 1.50 19.83
CA LYS A 163 2.41 0.30 19.65
C LYS A 163 2.65 0.00 18.17
N ALA A 164 1.64 0.19 17.32
CA ALA A 164 1.79 0.05 15.88
C ALA A 164 2.79 1.09 15.32
N LYS A 165 2.67 2.35 15.76
CA LYS A 165 3.62 3.42 15.37
C LYS A 165 5.06 3.13 15.77
N GLU A 166 5.29 2.53 16.94
CA GLU A 166 6.63 2.12 17.37
C GLU A 166 7.23 1.06 16.44
N VAL A 167 6.42 0.08 16.01
CA VAL A 167 6.86 -0.95 15.05
C VAL A 167 7.21 -0.32 13.70
N TYR A 168 6.36 0.56 13.17
CA TYR A 168 6.64 1.24 11.90
C TYR A 168 7.91 2.07 11.97
N LYS A 169 8.08 2.85 13.05
CA LYS A 169 9.29 3.64 13.26
C LYS A 169 10.56 2.78 13.30
N ALA A 170 10.51 1.63 13.98
CA ALA A 170 11.65 0.71 14.03
C ALA A 170 11.97 0.11 12.64
N ARG A 171 10.95 -0.19 11.84
CA ARG A 171 11.12 -0.65 10.44
C ARG A 171 11.77 0.45 9.58
N ASP A 172 11.29 1.68 9.70
CA ASP A 172 11.82 2.82 8.94
C ASP A 172 13.27 3.17 9.35
N GLU A 173 13.61 3.07 10.64
CA GLU A 173 14.98 3.30 11.12
C GLU A 173 15.97 2.26 10.59
N ARG A 174 15.54 0.99 10.44
CA ARG A 174 16.35 -0.07 9.84
C ARG A 174 16.64 0.18 8.36
N ALA A 175 15.74 0.89 7.66
CA ALA A 175 15.90 1.20 6.24
C ALA A 175 16.95 2.30 5.98
N ARG A 176 17.44 3.00 7.01
CA ARG A 176 18.36 4.14 6.86
C ARG A 176 19.82 3.71 6.75
N GLY A 177 20.59 4.45 5.95
CA GLY A 177 22.05 4.41 5.96
C GLY A 177 22.70 3.57 4.86
N LEU A 178 21.91 2.85 4.06
CA LEU A 178 22.35 2.23 2.81
C LEU A 178 22.10 3.21 1.66
N LYS A 179 23.09 3.39 0.78
CA LYS A 179 22.95 4.28 -0.38
C LYS A 179 22.64 3.51 -1.65
N ASP A 180 22.14 4.22 -2.65
CA ASP A 180 21.92 3.65 -3.97
C ASP A 180 23.22 3.08 -4.54
N GLU A 181 24.39 3.69 -4.30
CA GLU A 181 25.69 3.20 -4.80
C GLU A 181 26.16 1.91 -4.12
N ASP A 182 25.68 1.60 -2.92
CA ASP A 182 26.13 0.46 -2.12
C ASP A 182 25.53 -0.88 -2.60
N VAL A 183 24.54 -0.84 -3.50
CA VAL A 183 23.80 -2.01 -3.99
C VAL A 183 23.94 -2.20 -5.50
N GLN A 184 23.77 -3.43 -5.99
CA GLN A 184 23.81 -3.77 -7.42
C GLN A 184 22.41 -3.92 -8.03
N GLU A 185 21.42 -4.03 -7.15
CA GLU A 185 20.03 -4.31 -7.46
C GLU A 185 19.10 -3.30 -6.77
N PHE A 186 18.01 -2.99 -7.47
CA PHE A 186 16.83 -2.32 -6.92
C PHE A 186 15.64 -3.27 -6.99
N TYR A 187 14.48 -2.82 -6.52
CA TYR A 187 13.26 -3.63 -6.56
C TYR A 187 12.13 -2.86 -7.21
N SER A 188 11.47 -3.47 -8.17
CA SER A 188 10.29 -2.92 -8.81
C SER A 188 9.02 -3.41 -8.14
N CYS A 189 7.94 -2.63 -8.22
CA CYS A 189 6.63 -3.07 -7.77
C CYS A 189 5.54 -2.70 -8.78
N ALA A 190 4.85 -3.73 -9.28
CA ALA A 190 3.77 -3.65 -10.25
C ALA A 190 2.36 -3.78 -9.63
N LEU A 191 2.26 -3.87 -8.28
CA LEU A 191 0.97 -4.04 -7.59
C LEU A 191 -0.10 -3.07 -8.08
N CYS A 192 0.25 -1.80 -8.29
CA CYS A 192 -0.74 -0.78 -8.63
C CYS A 192 -1.03 -0.67 -10.13
N GLN A 193 -0.58 -1.62 -10.97
CA GLN A 193 -0.89 -1.62 -12.41
C GLN A 193 -2.37 -1.90 -12.71
N SER A 194 -3.07 -2.54 -11.78
CA SER A 194 -4.53 -2.65 -11.78
C SER A 194 -5.25 -1.29 -11.87
N PHE A 195 -4.69 -0.27 -11.22
CA PHE A 195 -5.23 1.10 -11.21
C PHE A 195 -4.55 2.03 -12.22
N ALA A 196 -3.26 1.85 -12.45
CA ALA A 196 -2.44 2.68 -13.34
C ALA A 196 -1.57 1.77 -14.22
N PRO A 197 -2.07 1.30 -15.37
CA PRO A 197 -1.44 0.24 -16.16
C PRO A 197 -0.01 0.51 -16.61
N THR A 198 0.34 1.78 -16.80
CA THR A 198 1.69 2.20 -17.24
C THR A 198 2.63 2.53 -16.07
N HIS A 199 2.15 2.46 -14.82
CA HIS A 199 2.96 2.73 -13.64
C HIS A 199 3.84 1.54 -13.27
N ILE A 200 5.07 1.81 -12.83
CA ILE A 200 5.89 0.86 -12.10
C ILE A 200 6.64 1.63 -11.02
N CYS A 201 6.63 1.14 -9.78
CA CYS A 201 7.48 1.68 -8.71
C CYS A 201 8.88 1.08 -8.81
N ILE A 202 9.90 1.88 -8.51
CA ILE A 202 11.28 1.44 -8.30
C ILE A 202 11.69 1.88 -6.90
N ALA A 203 11.84 0.91 -6.00
CA ALA A 203 12.33 1.10 -4.64
C ALA A 203 13.86 0.93 -4.62
N THR A 204 14.53 1.94 -4.10
CA THR A 204 15.98 1.97 -3.87
C THR A 204 16.27 2.21 -2.39
N PRO A 205 17.50 2.00 -1.91
CA PRO A 205 17.85 2.32 -0.54
C PRO A 205 17.50 3.77 -0.13
N GLU A 206 17.65 4.72 -1.06
CA GLU A 206 17.38 6.14 -0.81
C GLU A 206 15.98 6.59 -1.29
N ARG A 207 15.19 5.68 -1.87
CA ARG A 207 13.85 5.97 -2.38
C ARG A 207 12.87 4.85 -2.09
N ILE A 208 11.99 5.08 -1.13
CA ILE A 208 10.85 4.19 -0.86
C ILE A 208 9.81 4.28 -2.00
N ALA A 209 9.05 3.20 -2.22
CA ALA A 209 7.91 3.23 -3.13
C ALA A 209 6.91 4.32 -2.73
N ASN A 210 6.21 4.91 -3.71
CA ASN A 210 5.36 6.09 -3.49
C ASN A 210 4.28 5.89 -2.40
N CYS A 211 3.84 4.66 -2.14
CA CYS A 211 2.88 4.34 -1.09
C CYS A 211 3.42 4.39 0.35
N GLY A 212 4.74 4.35 0.53
CA GLY A 212 5.39 4.29 1.84
C GLY A 212 5.48 2.89 2.45
N ALA A 213 4.99 1.86 1.75
CA ALA A 213 4.90 0.50 2.29
C ALA A 213 6.00 -0.47 1.81
N ILE A 214 6.79 -0.10 0.80
CA ILE A 214 7.83 -0.96 0.22
C ILE A 214 9.14 -0.19 0.15
N SER A 215 10.00 -0.41 1.14
CA SER A 215 11.42 -0.04 1.08
C SER A 215 12.22 -1.01 0.22
N TRP A 216 13.50 -0.72 -0.01
CA TRP A 216 14.41 -1.65 -0.67
C TRP A 216 14.53 -3.00 0.07
N PHE A 217 14.57 -2.98 1.40
CA PHE A 217 14.63 -4.21 2.20
C PHE A 217 13.35 -5.04 2.07
N ASP A 218 12.19 -4.36 2.06
CA ASP A 218 10.90 -5.03 1.84
C ASP A 218 10.81 -5.60 0.44
N GLY A 219 11.34 -4.88 -0.56
CA GLY A 219 11.45 -5.35 -1.94
C GLY A 219 12.24 -6.65 -2.05
N ARG A 220 13.40 -6.70 -1.39
CA ARG A 220 14.23 -7.91 -1.29
C ARG A 220 13.53 -9.05 -0.59
N ALA A 221 12.89 -8.78 0.55
CA ALA A 221 12.15 -9.79 1.29
C ALA A 221 10.97 -10.34 0.47
N ALA A 222 10.24 -9.45 -0.23
CA ALA A 222 9.12 -9.81 -1.08
C ALA A 222 9.55 -10.69 -2.27
N PHE A 223 10.64 -10.32 -2.95
CA PHE A 223 11.17 -11.13 -4.06
C PHE A 223 11.72 -12.48 -3.57
N LYS A 224 12.37 -12.53 -2.40
CA LYS A 224 12.81 -13.79 -1.78
C LYS A 224 11.63 -14.70 -1.42
N LEU A 225 10.53 -14.12 -0.96
CA LEU A 225 9.33 -14.83 -0.55
C LEU A 225 8.53 -15.34 -1.75
N ASP A 226 8.35 -14.51 -2.78
CA ASP A 226 7.54 -14.79 -3.96
C ASP A 226 8.25 -14.22 -5.23
N PRO A 227 9.16 -15.00 -5.84
CA PRO A 227 9.95 -14.55 -6.99
C PRO A 227 9.15 -14.30 -8.27
N GLU A 228 7.93 -14.85 -8.37
CA GLU A 228 7.03 -14.64 -9.52
C GLU A 228 5.97 -13.56 -9.21
N GLY A 229 6.04 -12.97 -8.01
CA GLY A 229 5.10 -11.99 -7.52
C GLY A 229 5.20 -10.61 -8.19
N PRO A 230 4.40 -9.65 -7.72
CA PRO A 230 4.35 -8.30 -8.30
C PRO A 230 5.59 -7.46 -7.96
N VAL A 231 6.44 -7.92 -7.05
CA VAL A 231 7.71 -7.28 -6.68
C VAL A 231 8.85 -8.08 -7.29
N GLN A 232 9.68 -7.42 -8.10
CA GLN A 232 10.71 -8.08 -8.91
C GLN A 232 12.05 -7.39 -8.74
N GLU A 233 13.14 -8.17 -8.69
CA GLU A 233 14.50 -7.63 -8.71
C GLU A 233 14.78 -6.88 -10.01
N VAL A 234 15.45 -5.75 -9.90
CA VAL A 234 15.90 -4.92 -11.02
C VAL A 234 17.41 -4.80 -10.96
N LYS A 235 18.10 -5.37 -11.94
CA LYS A 235 19.54 -5.13 -12.10
C LYS A 235 19.74 -3.67 -12.47
N LYS A 236 20.56 -2.93 -11.72
CA LYS A 236 20.78 -1.49 -11.97
C LYS A 236 21.33 -1.21 -13.37
N GLY A 237 22.25 -2.04 -13.85
CA GLY A 237 22.98 -1.78 -15.08
C GLY A 237 23.93 -0.58 -14.95
N GLU A 238 24.24 0.07 -16.06
CA GLU A 238 25.07 1.28 -16.09
C GLU A 238 24.35 2.48 -15.44
N CYS A 239 25.08 3.22 -14.59
CA CYS A 239 24.66 4.53 -14.10
C CYS A 239 24.95 5.59 -15.18
N LEU A 240 23.90 6.18 -15.72
CA LEU A 240 23.96 7.15 -16.82
C LEU A 240 24.03 8.59 -16.30
N ASP A 241 23.36 8.86 -15.18
CA ASP A 241 23.38 10.15 -14.49
C ASP A 241 23.26 9.93 -12.97
N PRO A 242 24.36 10.11 -12.19
CA PRO A 242 24.34 9.88 -10.74
C PRO A 242 23.59 10.98 -9.97
N ILE A 243 23.39 12.16 -10.56
CA ILE A 243 22.68 13.27 -9.89
C ILE A 243 21.19 13.06 -10.02
N ARG A 244 20.71 12.75 -11.23
CA ARG A 244 19.30 12.48 -11.49
C ARG A 244 18.88 11.05 -11.11
N GLY A 245 19.85 10.17 -10.82
CA GLY A 245 19.62 8.76 -10.54
C GLY A 245 19.11 8.01 -11.76
N GLU A 246 19.69 8.24 -12.94
CA GLU A 246 19.35 7.51 -14.16
C GLU A 246 20.20 6.26 -14.28
N TYR A 247 19.52 5.11 -14.40
CA TYR A 247 20.14 3.81 -14.55
C TYR A 247 19.54 3.07 -15.74
N SER A 248 20.39 2.49 -16.58
CA SER A 248 19.94 1.78 -17.80
C SER A 248 18.96 0.63 -17.51
N GLY A 249 19.13 -0.09 -16.40
CA GLY A 249 18.20 -1.15 -15.99
C GLY A 249 16.83 -0.62 -15.57
N CYS A 250 16.78 0.54 -14.91
CA CYS A 250 15.52 1.23 -14.57
C CYS A 250 14.79 1.72 -15.83
N ASN A 251 15.53 2.24 -16.81
CA ASN A 251 14.99 2.65 -18.11
C ASN A 251 14.38 1.45 -18.86
N GLN A 252 15.11 0.34 -18.96
CA GLN A 252 14.62 -0.88 -19.60
C GLN A 252 13.35 -1.42 -18.90
N LEU A 253 13.37 -1.48 -17.57
CA LEU A 253 12.18 -1.86 -16.80
C LEU A 253 11.00 -0.94 -17.11
N GLY A 254 11.21 0.38 -17.05
CA GLY A 254 10.19 1.38 -17.35
C GLY A 254 9.58 1.17 -18.73
N GLN A 255 10.41 0.98 -19.75
CA GLN A 255 9.95 0.71 -21.11
C GLN A 255 9.08 -0.55 -21.21
N VAL A 256 9.51 -1.66 -20.60
CA VAL A 256 8.79 -2.93 -20.67
C VAL A 256 7.50 -2.87 -19.85
N LYS A 257 7.58 -2.46 -18.58
CA LYS A 257 6.45 -2.49 -17.65
C LYS A 257 5.43 -1.40 -17.90
N SER A 258 5.81 -0.31 -18.58
CA SER A 258 4.87 0.73 -19.02
C SER A 258 4.26 0.47 -20.40
N MET A 259 4.56 -0.68 -21.03
CA MET A 259 4.15 -0.98 -22.41
C MET A 259 4.62 0.07 -23.43
N GLY A 260 5.82 0.62 -23.21
CA GLY A 260 6.43 1.64 -24.07
C GLY A 260 5.90 3.06 -23.87
N ALA A 261 5.15 3.33 -22.79
CA ALA A 261 4.64 4.68 -22.52
C ALA A 261 5.75 5.69 -22.18
N TYR A 262 6.85 5.23 -21.60
CA TYR A 262 8.09 5.99 -21.41
C TYR A 262 9.29 5.03 -21.44
N ASP A 263 10.45 5.54 -21.79
CA ASP A 263 11.70 4.78 -21.97
C ASP A 263 12.83 5.23 -21.02
N ARG A 264 12.61 6.32 -20.28
CA ARG A 264 13.58 6.87 -19.33
C ARG A 264 12.92 7.20 -18.00
N VAL A 265 13.64 7.00 -16.90
CA VAL A 265 13.19 7.38 -15.55
C VAL A 265 14.35 7.91 -14.72
N TYR A 266 14.15 9.08 -14.14
CA TYR A 266 15.04 9.70 -13.18
C TYR A 266 14.50 9.44 -11.77
N LEU A 267 15.32 8.80 -10.94
CA LEU A 267 14.91 8.44 -9.59
C LEU A 267 14.94 9.64 -8.64
N HIS A 268 15.78 10.64 -8.91
CA HIS A 268 16.06 11.78 -8.03
C HIS A 268 15.74 13.13 -8.69
N SER A 269 14.84 13.15 -9.69
CA SER A 269 14.38 14.37 -10.36
C SER A 269 12.86 14.40 -10.49
N ALA A 270 12.26 15.58 -10.29
CA ALA A 270 10.87 15.85 -10.63
C ALA A 270 10.70 16.44 -12.05
N PHE A 271 11.79 16.72 -12.76
CA PHE A 271 11.79 17.31 -14.10
C PHE A 271 12.32 16.33 -15.16
N GLU A 272 11.97 16.60 -16.42
CA GLU A 272 12.25 15.83 -17.64
C GLU A 272 11.64 14.42 -17.63
N HIS A 273 12.23 13.48 -16.89
CA HIS A 273 11.81 12.08 -16.84
C HIS A 273 11.44 11.64 -15.42
N PRO A 274 10.52 12.35 -14.73
CA PRO A 274 10.14 11.98 -13.38
C PRO A 274 9.58 10.57 -13.32
N HIS A 275 9.82 9.90 -12.21
CA HIS A 275 9.16 8.65 -11.92
C HIS A 275 7.63 8.84 -11.81
N THR A 276 6.87 7.94 -12.43
CA THR A 276 5.40 8.01 -12.48
C THR A 276 4.75 7.75 -11.11
N SER A 277 3.46 8.06 -10.96
CA SER A 277 2.68 7.67 -9.78
C SER A 277 1.41 6.93 -10.17
N CYS A 278 1.01 5.95 -9.35
CA CYS A 278 -0.31 5.31 -9.45
C CYS A 278 -1.37 6.20 -8.80
N GLY A 279 -1.79 5.92 -7.55
CA GLY A 279 -2.76 6.74 -6.80
C GLY A 279 -2.67 6.60 -5.28
N CYS A 280 -1.73 5.78 -4.78
CA CYS A 280 -1.56 5.46 -3.36
C CYS A 280 -0.49 6.30 -2.65
N PHE A 281 0.03 7.32 -3.30
CA PHE A 281 0.97 8.24 -2.67
C PHE A 281 0.35 9.00 -1.51
N GLN A 282 1.15 9.22 -0.46
CA GLN A 282 0.75 9.89 0.78
C GLN A 282 0.90 11.41 0.67
N ALA A 283 1.84 11.88 -0.16
CA ALA A 283 2.05 13.29 -0.43
C ALA A 283 2.32 13.53 -1.91
N ILE A 284 2.22 14.80 -2.32
CA ILE A 284 2.60 15.28 -3.65
C ILE A 284 3.67 16.37 -3.48
N TRP A 285 4.77 16.21 -4.19
CA TRP A 285 5.68 17.31 -4.53
C TRP A 285 5.17 17.99 -5.78
N PHE A 286 5.02 19.31 -5.69
CA PHE A 286 4.59 20.13 -6.82
C PHE A 286 5.49 21.36 -6.96
N TYR A 287 5.95 21.64 -8.16
CA TYR A 287 6.79 22.79 -8.45
C TYR A 287 5.96 24.09 -8.47
N ILE A 288 6.51 25.15 -7.91
CA ILE A 288 5.89 26.48 -7.80
C ILE A 288 6.79 27.48 -8.55
N PRO A 289 6.49 27.77 -9.83
CA PRO A 289 7.36 28.59 -10.69
C PRO A 289 7.64 29.99 -10.15
N GLU A 290 6.66 30.60 -9.46
CA GLU A 290 6.75 31.99 -8.96
C GLU A 290 7.83 32.18 -7.90
N VAL A 291 8.23 31.10 -7.21
CA VAL A 291 9.23 31.13 -6.14
C VAL A 291 10.38 30.15 -6.38
N ASP A 292 10.42 29.51 -7.56
CA ASP A 292 11.44 28.53 -7.96
C ASP A 292 11.68 27.47 -6.85
N ALA A 293 10.59 26.90 -6.35
CA ALA A 293 10.63 25.95 -5.23
C ALA A 293 9.58 24.85 -5.37
N PHE A 294 9.75 23.78 -4.58
CA PHE A 294 8.73 22.75 -4.44
C PHE A 294 7.84 23.00 -3.22
N GLY A 295 6.54 22.88 -3.41
CA GLY A 295 5.56 22.67 -2.36
C GLY A 295 5.37 21.19 -2.06
N VAL A 296 4.93 20.87 -0.84
CA VAL A 296 4.53 19.53 -0.43
C VAL A 296 3.12 19.60 0.15
N VAL A 297 2.25 18.69 -0.28
CA VAL A 297 0.91 18.54 0.30
C VAL A 297 0.66 17.10 0.67
N HIS A 298 0.28 16.87 1.94
CA HIS A 298 -0.12 15.54 2.43
C HIS A 298 -1.58 15.25 2.05
N ARG A 299 -1.91 13.97 1.85
CA ARG A 299 -3.25 13.47 1.51
C ARG A 299 -4.36 13.98 2.42
N ASP A 300 -4.07 14.07 3.72
CA ASP A 300 -5.07 14.47 4.72
C ASP A 300 -5.34 15.97 4.75
N PHE A 301 -4.54 16.76 4.02
CA PHE A 301 -4.77 18.19 3.92
C PHE A 301 -5.96 18.47 2.97
N ALA A 302 -7.11 18.78 3.56
CA ALA A 302 -8.35 19.05 2.82
C ALA A 302 -8.44 20.49 2.26
N GLY A 303 -7.59 21.40 2.70
CA GLY A 303 -7.60 22.80 2.28
C GLY A 303 -7.00 23.02 0.88
N PRO A 304 -7.16 24.23 0.31
CA PRO A 304 -6.43 24.61 -0.88
C PRO A 304 -4.94 24.77 -0.56
N THR A 305 -4.08 24.25 -1.44
CA THR A 305 -2.64 24.49 -1.39
C THR A 305 -2.31 25.91 -1.85
N VAL A 306 -1.01 26.26 -1.84
CA VAL A 306 -0.54 27.52 -2.44
C VAL A 306 -0.79 27.59 -3.96
N ALA A 307 -1.03 26.46 -4.62
CA ALA A 307 -1.48 26.40 -6.02
C ALA A 307 -3.00 26.66 -6.18
N GLY A 308 -3.72 26.96 -5.10
CA GLY A 308 -5.14 27.30 -5.12
C GLY A 308 -6.11 26.11 -5.21
N VAL A 309 -5.60 24.88 -5.22
CA VAL A 309 -6.39 23.64 -5.35
C VAL A 309 -6.09 22.66 -4.21
N PRO A 310 -7.06 21.81 -3.80
CA PRO A 310 -6.84 20.80 -2.76
C PRO A 310 -6.03 19.60 -3.27
N PHE A 311 -5.53 18.77 -2.35
CA PHE A 311 -4.81 17.53 -2.66
C PHE A 311 -5.53 16.67 -3.69
N SER A 312 -6.85 16.48 -3.56
CA SER A 312 -7.64 15.61 -4.45
C SER A 312 -7.57 16.04 -5.91
N THR A 313 -7.50 17.35 -6.18
CA THR A 313 -7.39 17.88 -7.53
C THR A 313 -5.98 17.65 -8.07
N MET A 314 -4.95 17.92 -7.28
CA MET A 314 -3.55 17.69 -7.67
C MET A 314 -3.24 16.21 -7.88
N ALA A 315 -3.85 15.34 -7.07
CA ALA A 315 -3.70 13.89 -7.18
C ALA A 315 -4.20 13.39 -8.54
N ALA A 316 -5.27 13.97 -9.09
CA ALA A 316 -5.76 13.63 -10.42
C ALA A 316 -4.76 13.95 -11.54
N GLU A 317 -3.90 14.96 -11.33
CA GLU A 317 -2.82 15.30 -12.27
C GLU A 317 -1.59 14.41 -12.09
N ALA A 318 -1.14 14.22 -10.86
CA ALA A 318 0.08 13.46 -10.54
C ALA A 318 -0.06 11.93 -10.72
N SER A 319 -1.30 11.42 -10.81
CA SER A 319 -1.62 9.98 -10.90
C SER A 319 -1.70 9.44 -12.33
N GLY A 320 -1.91 8.12 -12.42
CA GLY A 320 -2.28 7.44 -13.66
C GLY A 320 -1.11 6.89 -14.47
N GLY A 321 0.07 6.77 -13.88
CA GLY A 321 1.22 6.13 -14.52
C GLY A 321 1.86 6.97 -15.62
N ARG A 322 1.69 8.29 -15.58
CA ARG A 322 2.28 9.24 -16.53
C ARG A 322 3.47 9.97 -15.89
N GLN A 323 4.44 10.36 -16.72
CA GLN A 323 5.50 11.28 -16.29
C GLN A 323 4.95 12.70 -16.34
N MET A 324 4.82 13.31 -15.16
CA MET A 324 4.30 14.68 -15.01
C MET A 324 5.39 15.54 -14.41
N GLU A 325 5.98 16.40 -15.24
CA GLU A 325 7.05 17.29 -14.78
C GLU A 325 6.57 18.24 -13.69
N GLY A 326 7.39 18.37 -12.66
CA GLY A 326 7.10 19.18 -11.49
C GLY A 326 6.03 18.60 -10.58
N PHE A 327 5.40 17.44 -10.86
CA PHE A 327 4.36 16.83 -10.03
C PHE A 327 4.66 15.36 -9.76
N LEU A 328 5.01 15.04 -8.51
CA LEU A 328 5.41 13.69 -8.12
C LEU A 328 4.69 13.22 -6.86
N GLY A 329 4.08 12.03 -6.91
CA GLY A 329 3.58 11.35 -5.73
C GLY A 329 4.72 10.70 -4.95
N LEU A 330 4.74 10.87 -3.63
CA LEU A 330 5.75 10.29 -2.74
C LEU A 330 5.15 9.85 -1.41
N ALA A 331 5.99 9.19 -0.62
CA ALA A 331 5.77 8.94 0.80
C ALA A 331 6.71 9.84 1.63
N PRO A 332 6.20 10.55 2.65
CA PRO A 332 6.97 11.48 3.48
C PRO A 332 7.91 10.81 4.49
#